data_AF-A0A2M6ZLV5-F1
#
_entry.id   AF-A0A2M6ZLV5-F1
#
_cell.length_a   1.000
_cell.length_b   1.000
_cell.length_c   1.000
_cell.angle_alpha   90.00
_cell.angle_beta   90.00
_cell.angle_gamma   90.00
#
_symmetry.space_group_name_H-M   'P 1'
#
loop_
_entity.id
_entity.type
_entity.pdbx_description
1 polymer ?
#
loop_
_entity_poly.entity_id
_entity_poly.type
_entity_poly.pdbx_seq_one_letter_code
_entity_poly.pdbx_strand_id
1 'polypeptide(L)'
;FRYSSSNHYNFYPDTIRITYEAEGINRTDDSMWGRHKGTSKIYKPHPLGKVPEDWWPISILNANDPERLGYPTQKPEALLERIINASSNEGDVVLDPFCGCGTTITVAERLKRRWIGIDITHLAITLIKKRLHDSFSQEELAPYEVIGEPADVMSAAALAEVNRHQFAWWALGMVDAYPAQDKKKGADRGVDGVLYFQEKDDGPYHKIIVQVKSGHVGAKEVRELEGTRRQEKAEIAALLTLKPPTRPMKEAAPADYYVSALFPDLSFPRLQILTIADLFAGKQLEYPRWVPPKTFKKAARRRKGPTDQERQGELL
;
A
#
# COMPACT_ATOMS: atom_id res chain seq x y z
N PHE A 1 -15.08 8.31 17.27
CA PHE A 1 -15.03 9.31 18.35
C PHE A 1 -13.96 10.34 18.05
N ARG A 2 -14.16 11.61 18.41
CA ARG A 2 -13.18 12.68 18.30
C ARG A 2 -12.89 13.21 19.70
N TYR A 3 -11.63 13.23 20.09
CA TYR A 3 -11.17 13.77 21.37
C TYR A 3 -10.10 14.83 21.12
N SER A 4 -9.90 15.71 22.10
CA SER A 4 -8.82 16.70 22.12
C SER A 4 -8.11 16.64 23.46
N SER A 5 -6.82 17.00 23.48
CA SER A 5 -6.01 17.04 24.70
C SER A 5 -6.40 18.19 25.64
N SER A 6 -7.08 19.21 25.11
CA SER A 6 -7.56 20.35 25.89
C SER A 6 -8.77 21.01 25.22
N ASN A 7 -9.43 21.92 25.92
CA ASN A 7 -10.51 22.74 25.36
C ASN A 7 -10.02 23.76 24.30
N HIS A 8 -8.71 23.94 24.17
CA HIS A 8 -8.09 24.72 23.11
C HIS A 8 -7.58 23.76 22.03
N TYR A 9 -8.45 23.45 21.07
CA TYR A 9 -8.11 22.60 19.93
C TYR A 9 -8.28 23.33 18.61
N ASN A 10 -7.47 22.92 17.63
CA ASN A 10 -7.60 23.39 16.27
C ASN A 10 -8.78 22.70 15.58
N PHE A 11 -9.63 23.50 14.94
CA PHE A 11 -10.71 23.01 14.08
C PHE A 11 -10.89 23.97 12.92
N TYR A 12 -10.81 23.43 11.70
CA TYR A 12 -10.82 24.22 10.46
C TYR A 12 -12.09 23.95 9.66
N PRO A 13 -13.26 24.49 10.08
CA PRO A 13 -14.56 24.15 9.50
C PRO A 13 -14.63 24.45 8.00
N ASP A 14 -14.00 25.52 7.55
CA ASP A 14 -14.07 25.98 6.16
C ASP A 14 -13.40 25.00 5.18
N THR A 15 -12.43 24.21 5.65
CA THR A 15 -11.73 23.20 4.84
C THR A 15 -12.56 21.94 4.60
N ILE A 16 -13.69 21.78 5.29
CA ILE A 16 -14.53 20.57 5.25
C ILE A 16 -15.99 20.87 4.93
N ARG A 17 -16.33 22.11 4.58
CA ARG A 17 -17.70 22.49 4.25
C ARG A 17 -18.22 21.70 3.05
N ILE A 18 -19.51 21.46 3.07
CA ILE A 18 -20.25 20.84 1.98
C ILE A 18 -21.20 21.85 1.36
N THR A 19 -21.28 21.86 0.03
CA THR A 19 -22.20 22.71 -0.71
C THR A 19 -23.63 22.50 -0.22
N TYR A 20 -24.43 23.57 -0.14
CA TYR A 20 -25.85 23.37 0.15
C TYR A 20 -26.51 22.67 -1.04
N GLU A 21 -27.56 21.92 -0.76
CA GLU A 21 -28.41 21.34 -1.80
C GLU A 21 -29.07 22.46 -2.60
N ALA A 22 -29.16 22.28 -3.92
CA ALA A 22 -29.52 23.33 -4.90
C ALA A 22 -30.88 24.01 -4.60
N GLU A 23 -31.77 23.34 -3.88
CA GLU A 23 -33.09 23.86 -3.48
C GLU A 23 -33.02 24.94 -2.38
N GLY A 24 -31.88 25.10 -1.69
CA GLY A 24 -31.74 26.01 -0.55
C GLY A 24 -31.09 27.38 -0.82
N ILE A 25 -30.36 27.56 -1.93
CA ILE A 25 -29.53 28.77 -2.18
C ILE A 25 -30.11 29.74 -3.21
N ASN A 26 -31.22 29.42 -3.90
CA ASN A 26 -31.89 30.39 -4.79
C ASN A 26 -32.69 31.44 -3.98
N ARG A 27 -32.00 32.15 -3.09
CA ARG A 27 -32.53 33.21 -2.24
C ARG A 27 -31.75 34.50 -2.52
N THR A 28 -32.21 35.24 -3.52
CA THR A 28 -31.58 36.47 -4.04
C THR A 28 -31.89 37.74 -3.23
N ASP A 29 -32.73 37.65 -2.20
CA ASP A 29 -33.20 38.78 -1.38
C ASP A 29 -32.87 38.55 0.10
N ASP A 30 -32.36 39.59 0.75
CA ASP A 30 -32.05 39.63 2.19
C ASP A 30 -33.30 39.44 3.07
N SER A 31 -34.50 39.65 2.52
CA SER A 31 -35.79 39.37 3.17
C SER A 31 -36.07 37.86 3.39
N MET A 32 -35.38 36.98 2.64
CA MET A 32 -35.54 35.52 2.72
C MET A 32 -34.64 34.86 3.77
N TRP A 33 -33.81 35.64 4.46
CA TRP A 33 -32.91 35.18 5.50
C TRP A 33 -33.51 35.35 6.89
N GLY A 34 -33.36 34.33 7.73
CA GLY A 34 -33.83 34.37 9.12
C GLY A 34 -33.10 35.44 9.93
N ARG A 35 -33.83 36.19 10.75
CA ARG A 35 -33.24 37.09 11.75
C ARG A 35 -32.99 36.34 13.03
N HIS A 36 -31.84 36.60 13.66
CA HIS A 36 -31.58 36.04 14.98
C HIS A 36 -32.54 36.66 16.00
N LYS A 37 -33.26 35.82 16.74
CA LYS A 37 -34.25 36.25 17.73
C LYS A 37 -33.62 37.26 18.70
N GLY A 38 -34.23 38.44 18.83
CA GLY A 38 -33.75 39.51 19.70
C GLY A 38 -32.61 40.37 19.14
N THR A 39 -32.23 40.23 17.86
CA THR A 39 -31.21 41.09 17.23
C THR A 39 -31.59 41.52 15.82
N SER A 40 -30.94 42.57 15.30
CA SER A 40 -31.04 42.99 13.90
C SER A 40 -30.14 42.17 12.94
N LYS A 41 -29.41 41.17 13.44
CA LYS A 41 -28.50 40.37 12.62
C LYS A 41 -29.28 39.42 11.71
N ILE A 42 -29.00 39.52 10.42
CA ILE A 42 -29.52 38.64 9.36
C ILE A 42 -28.56 37.46 9.21
N TYR A 43 -29.07 36.22 9.26
CA TYR A 43 -28.26 35.04 9.00
C TYR A 43 -28.05 34.84 7.50
N LYS A 44 -26.85 35.14 7.01
CA LYS A 44 -26.45 34.81 5.64
C LYS A 44 -25.73 33.46 5.65
N PRO A 45 -26.06 32.52 4.73
CA PRO A 45 -25.34 31.27 4.61
C PRO A 45 -23.87 31.56 4.27
N HIS A 46 -22.98 30.70 4.75
CA HIS A 46 -21.57 30.83 4.43
C HIS A 46 -21.36 30.53 2.94
N PRO A 47 -20.61 31.36 2.19
CA PRO A 47 -20.46 31.19 0.73
C PRO A 47 -19.94 29.80 0.33
N LEU A 48 -19.11 29.21 1.20
CA LEU A 48 -18.51 27.89 1.00
C LEU A 48 -19.39 26.69 1.36
N GLY A 49 -20.62 26.92 1.84
CA GLY A 49 -21.50 25.84 2.25
C GLY A 49 -21.62 25.65 3.76
N LYS A 50 -22.30 24.58 4.18
CA LYS A 50 -22.48 24.25 5.60
C LYS A 50 -21.35 23.40 6.14
N VAL A 51 -21.07 23.52 7.43
CA VAL A 51 -20.22 22.55 8.14
C VAL A 51 -20.96 21.21 8.13
N PRO A 52 -20.28 20.08 7.82
CA PRO A 52 -20.92 18.78 7.82
C PRO A 52 -21.39 18.39 9.21
N GLU A 53 -22.47 17.60 9.26
CA GLU A 53 -22.99 17.00 10.49
C GLU A 53 -22.01 15.96 11.07
N ASP A 54 -22.34 15.37 12.21
CA ASP A 54 -21.58 14.27 12.82
C ASP A 54 -21.86 12.89 12.20
N TRP A 55 -22.79 12.81 11.24
CA TRP A 55 -23.03 11.66 10.38
C TRP A 55 -22.55 11.95 8.95
N TRP A 56 -21.69 11.10 8.40
CA TRP A 56 -21.05 11.33 7.11
C TRP A 56 -21.48 10.27 6.08
N PRO A 57 -22.08 10.66 4.94
CA PRO A 57 -22.45 9.74 3.87
C PRO A 57 -21.24 9.40 3.00
N ILE A 58 -20.21 8.78 3.59
CA ILE A 58 -19.01 8.31 2.88
C ILE A 58 -19.11 6.79 2.70
N SER A 59 -19.19 6.36 1.44
CA SER A 59 -19.27 4.94 1.08
C SER A 59 -18.00 4.18 1.44
N ILE A 60 -18.16 2.91 1.82
CA ILE A 60 -17.05 1.96 1.92
C ILE A 60 -16.55 1.57 0.53
N LEU A 61 -15.28 1.13 0.44
CA LEU A 61 -14.70 0.68 -0.81
C LEU A 61 -15.27 -0.69 -1.21
N ASN A 62 -15.91 -0.76 -2.38
CA ASN A 62 -16.35 -2.02 -2.97
C ASN A 62 -15.19 -2.72 -3.71
N ALA A 63 -15.39 -3.95 -4.19
CA ALA A 63 -14.31 -4.75 -4.82
C ALA A 63 -13.72 -4.10 -6.10
N ASN A 64 -14.52 -3.37 -6.84
CA ASN A 64 -14.16 -2.74 -8.11
C ASN A 64 -13.69 -1.28 -7.95
N ASP A 65 -13.70 -0.76 -6.71
CA ASP A 65 -13.34 0.62 -6.43
C ASP A 65 -11.90 0.92 -6.88
N PRO A 66 -11.64 1.99 -7.66
CA PRO A 66 -10.30 2.32 -8.14
C PRO A 66 -9.30 2.56 -7.00
N GLU A 67 -9.75 2.98 -5.81
CA GLU A 67 -8.90 3.18 -4.64
C GLU A 67 -8.46 1.85 -4.00
N ARG A 68 -9.22 0.77 -4.18
CA ARG A 68 -8.98 -0.50 -3.47
C ARG A 68 -7.67 -1.14 -3.91
N LEU A 69 -6.78 -1.41 -2.95
CA LEU A 69 -5.47 -2.04 -3.16
C LEU A 69 -5.45 -3.55 -2.90
N GLY A 70 -6.58 -4.11 -2.45
CA GLY A 70 -6.70 -5.52 -2.05
C GLY A 70 -6.48 -5.76 -0.56
N TYR A 71 -6.19 -4.73 0.24
CA TYR A 71 -6.13 -4.84 1.69
C TYR A 71 -7.54 -4.99 2.30
N PRO A 72 -7.80 -6.01 3.15
CA PRO A 72 -9.17 -6.36 3.56
C PRO A 72 -9.94 -5.22 4.25
N THR A 73 -9.24 -4.41 5.05
CA THR A 73 -9.83 -3.40 5.94
C THR A 73 -9.50 -1.96 5.52
N GLN A 74 -9.19 -1.75 4.22
CA GLN A 74 -8.87 -0.43 3.70
C GLN A 74 -10.02 0.57 3.92
N LYS A 75 -9.70 1.70 4.55
CA LYS A 75 -10.60 2.85 4.69
C LYS A 75 -10.53 3.73 3.42
N PRO A 76 -11.65 4.37 3.02
CA PRO A 76 -11.68 5.29 1.89
C PRO A 76 -10.90 6.58 2.20
N GLU A 77 -10.16 7.10 1.22
CA GLU A 77 -9.35 8.31 1.35
C GLU A 77 -10.18 9.53 1.78
N ALA A 78 -11.40 9.67 1.25
CA ALA A 78 -12.31 10.78 1.57
C ALA A 78 -12.63 10.89 3.06
N LEU A 79 -12.68 9.75 3.78
CA LEU A 79 -12.90 9.74 5.22
C LEU A 79 -11.71 10.36 5.96
N LEU A 80 -10.49 9.94 5.62
CA LEU A 80 -9.27 10.40 6.27
C LEU A 80 -8.95 11.85 5.87
N GLU A 81 -9.25 12.24 4.64
CA GLU A 81 -9.06 13.60 4.13
C GLU A 81 -9.89 14.60 4.92
N ARG A 82 -11.16 14.28 5.20
CA ARG A 82 -12.02 15.11 6.05
C ARG A 82 -11.46 15.23 7.46
N ILE A 83 -11.01 14.13 8.07
CA ILE A 83 -10.48 14.13 9.44
C ILE A 83 -9.22 15.00 9.54
N ILE A 84 -8.28 14.83 8.59
CA ILE A 84 -7.00 15.54 8.57
C ILE A 84 -7.21 17.03 8.32
N ASN A 85 -7.99 17.41 7.31
CA ASN A 85 -8.28 18.83 7.02
C ASN A 85 -9.00 19.51 8.19
N ALA A 86 -9.95 18.82 8.85
CA ALA A 86 -10.68 19.39 9.98
C ALA A 86 -9.80 19.68 11.20
N SER A 87 -8.68 18.95 11.39
CA SER A 87 -7.99 18.87 12.69
C SER A 87 -6.47 19.11 12.62
N SER A 88 -5.93 19.54 11.48
CA SER A 88 -4.49 19.82 11.29
C SER A 88 -4.27 20.87 10.20
N ASN A 89 -3.12 21.54 10.22
CA ASN A 89 -2.61 22.39 9.14
C ASN A 89 -1.51 21.71 8.34
N GLU A 90 -1.14 22.29 7.20
CA GLU A 90 0.09 21.94 6.50
C GLU A 90 1.32 22.00 7.42
N GLY A 91 2.22 21.04 7.24
CA GLY A 91 3.41 20.88 8.08
C GLY A 91 3.19 20.19 9.44
N ASP A 92 1.94 20.09 9.91
CA ASP A 92 1.61 19.32 11.12
C ASP A 92 1.93 17.83 10.94
N VAL A 93 2.06 17.11 12.05
CA VAL A 93 2.34 15.67 12.07
C VAL A 93 1.05 14.89 12.33
N VAL A 94 0.73 13.95 11.43
CA VAL A 94 -0.35 12.97 11.58
C VAL A 94 0.24 11.62 12.00
N LEU A 95 -0.17 11.11 13.17
CA LEU A 95 0.22 9.78 13.65
C LEU A 95 -0.92 8.77 13.41
N ASP A 96 -0.59 7.65 12.80
CA ASP A 96 -1.46 6.48 12.72
C ASP A 96 -0.71 5.22 13.20
N PRO A 97 -0.95 4.77 14.45
CA PRO A 97 -0.23 3.63 15.02
C PRO A 97 -0.75 2.26 14.54
N PHE A 98 -1.78 2.23 13.69
CA PHE A 98 -2.37 1.01 13.11
C PHE A 98 -2.66 1.23 11.62
N CYS A 99 -1.65 1.72 10.90
CA CYS A 99 -1.84 2.34 9.60
C CYS A 99 -2.20 1.36 8.46
N GLY A 100 -2.02 0.05 8.65
CA GLY A 100 -2.43 -0.97 7.67
C GLY A 100 -1.87 -0.71 6.27
N CYS A 101 -2.73 -0.58 5.26
CA CYS A 101 -2.31 -0.24 3.89
C CYS A 101 -1.99 1.26 3.65
N GLY A 102 -1.84 2.05 4.72
CA GLY A 102 -1.33 3.42 4.67
C GLY A 102 -2.28 4.44 4.07
N THR A 103 -3.61 4.26 4.20
CA THR A 103 -4.57 5.30 3.72
C THR A 103 -4.30 6.62 4.43
N THR A 104 -4.17 6.64 5.76
CA THR A 104 -3.86 7.86 6.52
C THR A 104 -2.56 8.51 6.06
N ILE A 105 -1.52 7.69 5.86
CA ILE A 105 -0.19 8.12 5.42
C ILE A 105 -0.23 8.77 4.03
N THR A 106 -0.89 8.10 3.08
CA THR A 106 -1.04 8.60 1.71
C THR A 106 -1.84 9.90 1.66
N VAL A 107 -2.90 10.01 2.47
CA VAL A 107 -3.70 11.23 2.53
C VAL A 107 -2.95 12.37 3.21
N ALA A 108 -2.23 12.10 4.30
CA ALA A 108 -1.39 13.10 4.97
C ALA A 108 -0.31 13.65 4.02
N GLU A 109 0.39 12.77 3.29
CA GLU A 109 1.37 13.15 2.27
C GLU A 109 0.75 14.06 1.19
N ARG A 110 -0.41 13.67 0.65
CA ARG A 110 -1.15 14.43 -0.36
C ARG A 110 -1.56 15.82 0.12
N LEU A 111 -1.94 15.92 1.40
CA LEU A 111 -2.35 17.16 2.06
C LEU A 111 -1.16 17.92 2.66
N LYS A 112 0.08 17.57 2.33
CA LYS A 112 1.29 18.26 2.81
C LYS A 112 1.43 18.29 4.34
N ARG A 113 0.92 17.27 5.03
CA ARG A 113 1.20 16.99 6.44
C ARG A 113 2.40 16.04 6.52
N ARG A 114 3.21 16.19 7.56
CA ARG A 114 4.17 15.16 7.96
C ARG A 114 3.39 14.00 8.57
N TRP A 115 3.97 12.81 8.58
CA TRP A 115 3.27 11.64 9.06
C TRP A 115 4.20 10.64 9.76
N ILE A 116 3.61 9.86 10.65
CA ILE A 116 4.22 8.70 11.29
C ILE A 116 3.22 7.55 11.17
N GLY A 117 3.61 6.48 10.50
CA GLY A 117 2.81 5.25 10.39
C GLY A 117 3.47 4.11 11.12
N ILE A 118 2.71 3.39 11.94
CA ILE A 118 3.17 2.18 12.62
C ILE A 118 2.23 1.04 12.25
N ASP A 119 2.82 -0.11 11.92
CA ASP A 119 2.10 -1.36 11.80
C ASP A 119 3.02 -2.50 12.27
N ILE A 120 2.43 -3.54 12.85
CA ILE A 120 3.19 -4.68 13.36
C ILE A 120 3.68 -5.60 12.24
N THR A 121 3.13 -5.50 11.04
CA THR A 121 3.43 -6.42 9.93
C THR A 121 4.34 -5.79 8.89
N HIS A 122 5.42 -6.49 8.51
CA HIS A 122 6.26 -6.05 7.39
C HIS A 122 5.52 -6.07 6.04
N LEU A 123 4.43 -6.84 5.94
CA LEU A 123 3.53 -6.81 4.79
C LEU A 123 2.88 -5.43 4.63
N ALA A 124 2.33 -4.86 5.71
CA ALA A 124 1.75 -3.52 5.70
C ALA A 124 2.81 -2.49 5.29
N ILE A 125 4.00 -2.52 5.89
CA ILE A 125 5.08 -1.59 5.55
C ILE A 125 5.45 -1.67 4.06
N THR A 126 5.58 -2.88 3.51
CA THR A 126 5.84 -3.07 2.07
C THR A 126 4.75 -2.46 1.20
N LEU A 127 3.48 -2.68 1.56
CA LEU A 127 2.32 -2.10 0.87
C LEU A 127 2.32 -0.58 0.91
N ILE A 128 2.67 0.02 2.05
CA ILE A 128 2.74 1.48 2.22
C ILE A 128 3.84 2.06 1.33
N LYS A 129 5.05 1.49 1.35
CA LYS A 129 6.16 1.92 0.48
C LYS A 129 5.74 1.90 -0.99
N LYS A 130 5.16 0.78 -1.43
CA LYS A 130 4.68 0.63 -2.80
C LYS A 130 3.59 1.66 -3.15
N ARG A 131 2.60 1.83 -2.27
CA ARG A 131 1.52 2.80 -2.44
C ARG A 131 2.05 4.22 -2.58
N LEU A 132 3.01 4.64 -1.74
CA LEU A 132 3.60 5.98 -1.81
C LEU A 132 4.33 6.21 -3.15
N HIS A 133 5.15 5.26 -3.60
CA HIS A 133 5.87 5.36 -4.87
C HIS A 133 4.96 5.29 -6.10
N ASP A 134 3.86 4.53 -6.03
CA ASP A 134 2.83 4.53 -7.07
C ASP A 134 2.08 5.87 -7.10
N SER A 135 1.66 6.35 -5.93
CA SER A 135 0.82 7.54 -5.80
C SER A 135 1.57 8.85 -6.05
N PHE A 136 2.85 8.98 -5.76
CA PHE A 136 3.58 10.25 -5.87
C PHE A 136 4.82 10.15 -6.74
N SER A 137 5.19 11.25 -7.41
CA SER A 137 6.47 11.30 -8.14
C SER A 137 7.65 11.33 -7.19
N GLN A 138 8.84 10.98 -7.68
CA GLN A 138 10.04 10.99 -6.86
C GLN A 138 10.36 12.43 -6.38
N GLU A 139 9.99 13.43 -7.18
CA GLU A 139 10.12 14.85 -6.85
C GLU A 139 9.05 15.32 -5.86
N GLU A 140 7.83 14.77 -5.94
CA GLU A 140 6.72 15.14 -5.07
C GLU A 140 6.77 14.44 -3.71
N LEU A 141 7.23 13.20 -3.65
CA LEU A 141 7.23 12.38 -2.43
C LEU A 141 8.25 12.91 -1.43
N ALA A 142 7.77 13.27 -0.23
CA ALA A 142 8.67 13.69 0.85
C ALA A 142 9.62 12.55 1.24
N PRO A 143 10.88 12.85 1.61
CA PRO A 143 11.79 11.84 2.12
C PRO A 143 11.20 11.23 3.40
N TYR A 144 11.29 9.90 3.52
CA TYR A 144 10.84 9.16 4.68
C TYR A 144 11.85 8.09 5.04
N GLU A 145 11.86 7.69 6.31
CA GLU A 145 12.65 6.58 6.82
C GLU A 145 11.73 5.44 7.27
N VAL A 146 12.24 4.22 7.23
CA VAL A 146 11.54 3.03 7.70
C VAL A 146 12.33 2.46 8.86
N ILE A 147 11.71 2.47 10.05
CA ILE A 147 12.34 2.00 11.27
C ILE A 147 11.83 0.61 11.58
N GLY A 148 12.76 -0.32 11.88
CA GLY A 148 12.44 -1.67 12.34
C GLY A 148 12.39 -2.74 11.26
N GLU A 149 12.67 -2.40 9.99
CA GLU A 149 12.95 -3.43 8.97
C GLU A 149 14.42 -3.88 9.00
N PRO A 150 14.71 -5.14 8.66
CA PRO A 150 16.09 -5.57 8.50
C PRO A 150 16.85 -4.74 7.46
N ALA A 151 18.01 -4.23 7.85
CA ALA A 151 18.90 -3.42 7.00
C ALA A 151 20.09 -4.22 6.44
N ASP A 152 20.33 -5.41 7.01
CA ASP A 152 21.42 -6.30 6.63
C ASP A 152 21.07 -7.77 6.93
N VAL A 153 21.97 -8.68 6.55
CA VAL A 153 21.77 -10.12 6.76
C VAL A 153 21.69 -10.49 8.24
N MET A 154 22.39 -9.75 9.13
CA MET A 154 22.40 -10.03 10.56
C MET A 154 21.05 -9.69 11.22
N SER A 155 20.53 -8.50 10.93
CA SER A 155 19.20 -8.06 11.36
C SER A 155 18.09 -8.92 10.74
N ALA A 156 18.28 -9.40 9.51
CA ALA A 156 17.35 -10.36 8.89
C ALA A 156 17.34 -11.71 9.62
N ALA A 157 18.51 -12.20 10.03
CA ALA A 157 18.63 -13.39 10.85
C ALA A 157 17.99 -13.20 12.23
N ALA A 158 18.20 -12.06 12.88
CA ALA A 158 17.58 -11.73 14.16
C ALA A 158 16.03 -11.71 14.04
N LEU A 159 15.48 -11.12 12.98
CA LEU A 159 14.04 -11.16 12.71
C LEU A 159 13.54 -12.60 12.55
N ALA A 160 14.29 -13.44 11.83
CA ALA A 160 13.92 -14.84 11.63
C ALA A 160 13.91 -15.66 12.93
N GLU A 161 14.79 -15.34 13.88
CA GLU A 161 14.84 -15.97 15.20
C GLU A 161 13.66 -15.54 16.07
N VAL A 162 13.33 -14.24 16.07
CA VAL A 162 12.22 -13.69 16.85
C VAL A 162 10.88 -14.13 16.28
N ASN A 163 10.68 -14.01 14.96
CA ASN A 163 9.43 -14.35 14.31
C ASN A 163 9.63 -14.74 12.83
N ARG A 164 9.58 -16.05 12.57
CA ARG A 164 9.74 -16.61 11.21
C ARG A 164 8.68 -16.14 10.22
N HIS A 165 7.45 -15.86 10.66
CA HIS A 165 6.39 -15.38 9.78
C HIS A 165 6.62 -13.93 9.36
N GLN A 166 7.07 -13.08 10.29
CA GLN A 166 7.45 -11.71 9.98
C GLN A 166 8.67 -11.67 9.04
N PHE A 167 9.65 -12.53 9.27
CA PHE A 167 10.76 -12.71 8.33
C PHE A 167 10.27 -13.13 6.94
N ALA A 168 9.36 -14.11 6.85
CA ALA A 168 8.82 -14.55 5.57
C ALA A 168 8.10 -13.41 4.84
N TRP A 169 7.20 -12.69 5.51
CA TRP A 169 6.49 -11.56 4.90
C TRP A 169 7.41 -10.43 4.47
N TRP A 170 8.43 -10.12 5.27
CA TRP A 170 9.45 -9.16 4.90
C TRP A 170 10.23 -9.61 3.66
N ALA A 171 10.70 -10.86 3.62
CA ALA A 171 11.46 -11.40 2.50
C ALA A 171 10.63 -11.46 1.19
N LEU A 172 9.32 -11.77 1.28
CA LEU A 172 8.41 -11.70 0.14
C LEU A 172 8.32 -10.28 -0.44
N GLY A 173 8.30 -9.27 0.44
CA GLY A 173 8.29 -7.87 0.04
C GLY A 173 9.52 -7.45 -0.77
N MET A 174 10.69 -8.05 -0.51
CA MET A 174 11.92 -7.79 -1.27
C MET A 174 11.84 -8.21 -2.74
N VAL A 175 10.91 -9.12 -3.08
CA VAL A 175 10.72 -9.63 -4.45
C VAL A 175 9.33 -9.29 -5.02
N ASP A 176 8.64 -8.31 -4.44
CA ASP A 176 7.29 -7.89 -4.87
C ASP A 176 6.24 -9.02 -4.85
N ALA A 177 6.45 -10.05 -4.02
CA ALA A 177 5.49 -11.15 -3.86
C ALA A 177 4.47 -10.83 -2.77
N TYR A 178 3.22 -11.23 -3.00
CA TYR A 178 2.15 -11.16 -2.02
C TYR A 178 2.08 -12.47 -1.24
N PRO A 179 1.83 -12.46 0.09
CA PRO A 179 1.63 -13.69 0.84
C PRO A 179 0.54 -14.56 0.23
N ALA A 180 0.81 -15.84 0.03
CA ALA A 180 -0.23 -16.76 -0.41
C ALA A 180 -1.39 -16.68 0.60
N GLN A 181 -2.61 -16.37 0.13
CA GLN A 181 -3.77 -16.35 1.02
C GLN A 181 -3.89 -17.73 1.67
N ASP A 182 -4.27 -17.78 2.95
CA ASP A 182 -4.64 -19.01 3.66
C ASP A 182 -5.83 -19.67 2.94
N LYS A 183 -5.58 -20.35 1.82
CA LYS A 183 -6.51 -21.33 1.28
C LYS A 183 -6.61 -22.38 2.37
N LYS A 184 -7.83 -22.52 2.93
CA LYS A 184 -8.25 -23.53 3.91
C LYS A 184 -7.17 -24.58 4.19
N LYS A 185 -6.62 -24.57 5.42
CA LYS A 185 -5.69 -25.57 5.98
C LYS A 185 -5.82 -26.92 5.27
N GLY A 186 -4.88 -27.23 4.38
CA GLY A 186 -4.80 -28.53 3.71
C GLY A 186 -4.25 -28.55 2.28
N ALA A 187 -4.16 -27.41 1.57
CA ALA A 187 -3.84 -27.43 0.14
C ALA A 187 -2.47 -26.84 -0.26
N ASP A 188 -1.95 -25.84 0.45
CA ASP A 188 -0.73 -25.13 0.00
C ASP A 188 0.52 -25.73 0.64
N ARG A 189 1.25 -26.51 -0.18
CA ARG A 189 2.45 -27.30 0.16
C ARG A 189 3.70 -26.43 0.27
N GLY A 190 3.67 -25.46 1.19
CA GLY A 190 4.83 -24.62 1.52
C GLY A 190 5.12 -23.50 0.53
N VAL A 191 4.10 -22.96 -0.15
CA VAL A 191 4.19 -21.68 -0.87
C VAL A 191 3.93 -20.57 0.14
N ASP A 192 4.89 -19.66 0.30
CA ASP A 192 4.77 -18.53 1.21
C ASP A 192 4.20 -17.30 0.51
N GLY A 193 4.50 -17.13 -0.79
CA GLY A 193 4.03 -16.00 -1.58
C GLY A 193 3.82 -16.30 -3.05
N VAL A 194 3.12 -15.40 -3.72
CA VAL A 194 2.83 -15.45 -5.16
C VAL A 194 3.08 -14.10 -5.81
N LEU A 195 3.55 -14.14 -7.05
CA LEU A 195 3.72 -12.96 -7.90
C LEU A 195 3.11 -13.26 -9.27
N TYR A 196 2.43 -12.28 -9.85
CA TYR A 196 1.81 -12.39 -11.17
C TYR A 196 2.43 -11.39 -12.14
N PHE A 197 2.77 -11.84 -13.35
CA PHE A 197 3.33 -11.00 -14.40
C PHE A 197 2.59 -11.21 -15.74
N GLN A 198 2.76 -10.25 -16.64
CA GLN A 198 2.28 -10.29 -18.02
C GLN A 198 3.44 -9.85 -18.92
N GLU A 199 3.52 -10.39 -20.14
CA GLU A 199 4.55 -9.93 -21.10
C GLU A 199 4.12 -8.70 -21.90
N LYS A 200 2.81 -8.49 -22.06
CA LYS A 200 2.19 -7.34 -22.73
C LYS A 200 0.94 -6.90 -21.98
N ASP A 201 0.55 -5.64 -22.21
CA ASP A 201 -0.73 -5.13 -21.72
C ASP A 201 -1.89 -6.01 -22.23
N ASP A 202 -2.84 -6.27 -21.32
CA ASP A 202 -3.99 -7.14 -21.53
C ASP A 202 -3.67 -8.57 -22.00
N GLY A 203 -2.43 -9.03 -21.77
CA GLY A 203 -2.00 -10.41 -22.00
C GLY A 203 -2.49 -11.40 -20.93
N PRO A 204 -2.21 -12.70 -21.10
CA PRO A 204 -2.47 -13.68 -20.05
C PRO A 204 -1.61 -13.41 -18.81
N TYR A 205 -2.15 -13.71 -17.63
CA TYR A 205 -1.39 -13.70 -16.39
C TYR A 205 -0.56 -14.97 -16.24
N HIS A 206 0.72 -14.81 -15.99
CA HIS A 206 1.64 -15.87 -15.61
C HIS A 206 1.90 -15.80 -14.10
N LYS A 207 2.03 -16.98 -13.48
CA LYS A 207 2.18 -17.10 -12.03
C LYS A 207 3.62 -17.47 -11.65
N ILE A 208 4.12 -16.84 -10.61
CA ILE A 208 5.35 -17.19 -9.90
C ILE A 208 4.97 -17.59 -8.47
N ILE A 209 5.53 -18.69 -7.98
CA ILE A 209 5.41 -19.07 -6.57
C ILE A 209 6.73 -18.81 -5.84
N VAL A 210 6.64 -18.37 -4.60
CA VAL A 210 7.78 -18.03 -3.75
C VAL A 210 7.69 -18.84 -2.46
N GLN A 211 8.79 -19.48 -2.10
CA GLN A 211 8.98 -20.14 -0.81
C GLN A 211 10.13 -19.44 -0.07
N VAL A 212 9.96 -19.21 1.23
CA VAL A 212 10.94 -18.56 2.10
C VAL A 212 11.43 -19.53 3.15
N LYS A 213 12.75 -19.61 3.35
CA LYS A 213 13.39 -20.46 4.36
C LYS A 213 14.45 -19.71 5.14
N SER A 214 14.22 -19.55 6.43
CA SER A 214 15.22 -19.03 7.38
C SER A 214 16.12 -20.11 7.99
N GLY A 215 15.67 -21.37 8.00
CA GLY A 215 16.33 -22.48 8.67
C GLY A 215 17.26 -23.30 7.78
N HIS A 216 17.38 -24.60 8.08
CA HIS A 216 18.09 -25.54 7.23
C HIS A 216 17.39 -25.65 5.87
N VAL A 217 18.19 -25.61 4.81
CA VAL A 217 17.75 -25.73 3.42
C VAL A 217 18.63 -26.75 2.71
N GLY A 218 18.01 -27.64 1.94
CA GLY A 218 18.71 -28.67 1.19
C GLY A 218 18.05 -28.94 -0.17
N ALA A 219 18.61 -29.92 -0.89
CA ALA A 219 18.11 -30.33 -2.20
C ALA A 219 16.67 -30.88 -2.17
N LYS A 220 16.15 -31.21 -0.98
CA LYS A 220 14.78 -31.68 -0.79
C LYS A 220 13.80 -30.53 -1.05
N GLU A 221 14.01 -29.37 -0.42
CA GLU A 221 13.14 -28.20 -0.55
C GLU A 221 13.08 -27.72 -2.00
N VAL A 222 14.21 -27.76 -2.72
CA VAL A 222 14.27 -27.42 -4.16
C VAL A 222 13.39 -28.35 -5.00
N ARG A 223 13.49 -29.67 -4.77
CA ARG A 223 12.69 -30.67 -5.49
C ARG A 223 11.20 -30.55 -5.17
N GLU A 224 10.87 -30.32 -3.90
CA GLU A 224 9.49 -30.10 -3.46
C GLU A 224 8.89 -28.85 -4.11
N LEU A 225 9.64 -27.74 -4.11
CA LEU A 225 9.21 -26.50 -4.74
C LEU A 225 8.98 -26.66 -6.25
N GLU A 226 9.85 -27.37 -6.97
CA GLU A 226 9.65 -27.66 -8.39
C GLU A 226 8.39 -28.51 -8.63
N GLY A 227 8.13 -29.50 -7.76
CA GLY A 227 6.89 -30.27 -7.77
C GLY A 227 5.65 -29.38 -7.58
N THR A 228 5.70 -28.47 -6.61
CA THR A 228 4.63 -27.51 -6.34
C THR A 228 4.44 -26.53 -7.50
N ARG A 229 5.52 -26.06 -8.14
CA ARG A 229 5.46 -25.18 -9.32
C ARG A 229 4.65 -25.83 -10.44
N ARG A 230 4.94 -27.10 -10.75
CA ARG A 230 4.21 -27.87 -11.77
C ARG A 230 2.74 -28.08 -11.40
N GLN A 231 2.48 -28.46 -10.15
CA GLN A 231 1.12 -28.68 -9.65
C GLN A 231 0.27 -27.41 -9.72
N GLU A 232 0.85 -26.27 -9.35
CA GLU A 232 0.16 -24.97 -9.36
C GLU A 232 0.19 -24.26 -10.72
N LYS A 233 0.77 -24.90 -11.75
CA LYS A 233 0.95 -24.35 -13.10
C LYS A 233 1.62 -22.97 -13.07
N ALA A 234 2.59 -22.79 -12.16
CA ALA A 234 3.41 -21.60 -12.12
C ALA A 234 4.53 -21.69 -13.16
N GLU A 235 4.83 -20.58 -13.82
CA GLU A 235 5.87 -20.54 -14.84
C GLU A 235 7.27 -20.57 -14.20
N ILE A 236 7.43 -19.85 -13.09
CA ILE A 236 8.67 -19.70 -12.35
C ILE A 236 8.41 -19.99 -10.86
N ALA A 237 9.43 -20.49 -10.17
CA ALA A 237 9.47 -20.63 -8.73
C ALA A 237 10.73 -19.96 -8.15
N ALA A 238 10.58 -19.34 -6.99
CA ALA A 238 11.68 -18.71 -6.26
C ALA A 238 11.82 -19.32 -4.86
N LEU A 239 13.02 -19.75 -4.50
CA LEU A 239 13.37 -20.13 -3.15
C LEU A 239 14.23 -19.02 -2.52
N LEU A 240 13.66 -18.28 -1.58
CA LEU A 240 14.36 -17.26 -0.82
C LEU A 240 14.97 -17.88 0.43
N THR A 241 16.29 -17.75 0.60
CA THR A 241 16.99 -18.39 1.73
C THR A 241 17.79 -17.39 2.54
N LEU A 242 17.78 -17.54 3.87
CA LEU A 242 18.68 -16.76 4.72
C LEU A 242 20.14 -17.24 4.58
N LYS A 243 20.34 -18.55 4.40
CA LYS A 243 21.66 -19.17 4.26
C LYS A 243 22.03 -19.42 2.80
N PRO A 244 23.33 -19.42 2.43
CA PRO A 244 23.77 -19.77 1.09
C PRO A 244 23.30 -21.16 0.65
N PRO A 245 22.95 -21.35 -0.64
CA PRO A 245 22.55 -22.65 -1.16
C PRO A 245 23.73 -23.62 -1.18
N THR A 246 23.47 -24.86 -0.75
CA THR A 246 24.44 -25.95 -0.85
C THR A 246 24.62 -26.39 -2.30
N ARG A 247 25.75 -27.04 -2.62
CA ARG A 247 25.98 -27.59 -3.97
C ARG A 247 24.84 -28.54 -4.43
N PRO A 248 24.35 -29.48 -3.61
CA PRO A 248 23.19 -30.31 -3.98
C PRO A 248 21.92 -29.52 -4.31
N MET A 249 21.70 -28.35 -3.70
CA MET A 249 20.55 -27.51 -4.03
C MET A 249 20.66 -26.94 -5.44
N LYS A 250 21.85 -26.48 -5.83
CA LYS A 250 22.11 -25.94 -7.18
C LYS A 250 21.94 -27.03 -8.24
N GLU A 251 22.40 -28.25 -7.95
CA GLU A 251 22.26 -29.41 -8.84
C GLU A 251 20.82 -29.93 -8.92
N ALA A 252 20.01 -29.72 -7.87
CA ALA A 252 18.60 -30.11 -7.85
C ALA A 252 17.67 -29.11 -8.56
N ALA A 253 18.11 -27.88 -8.78
CA ALA A 253 17.33 -26.91 -9.54
C ALA A 253 17.27 -27.36 -11.01
N PRO A 254 16.07 -27.37 -11.62
CA PRO A 254 15.96 -27.75 -13.02
C PRO A 254 16.74 -26.77 -13.90
N ALA A 255 17.38 -27.31 -14.95
CA ALA A 255 18.12 -26.54 -15.93
C ALA A 255 17.23 -25.92 -17.02
N ASP A 256 15.91 -25.96 -16.85
CA ASP A 256 14.95 -25.44 -17.82
C ASP A 256 14.63 -23.96 -17.58
N TYR A 257 14.28 -23.30 -18.67
CA TYR A 257 14.02 -21.86 -18.69
C TYR A 257 12.59 -21.59 -19.15
N TYR A 258 12.01 -20.55 -18.59
CA TYR A 258 10.86 -19.88 -19.15
C TYR A 258 11.34 -19.05 -20.34
N VAL A 259 10.78 -19.28 -21.51
CA VAL A 259 11.09 -18.52 -22.73
C VAL A 259 9.97 -17.55 -22.99
N SER A 260 10.31 -16.27 -23.21
CA SER A 260 9.30 -15.24 -23.48
C SER A 260 8.58 -15.51 -24.80
N ALA A 261 7.26 -15.40 -24.79
CA ALA A 261 6.45 -15.53 -25.99
C ALA A 261 6.62 -14.33 -26.94
N LEU A 262 6.95 -13.15 -26.40
CA LEU A 262 7.20 -11.94 -27.19
C LEU A 262 8.63 -11.81 -27.68
N PHE A 263 9.59 -12.30 -26.88
CA PHE A 263 11.02 -12.20 -27.17
C PHE A 263 11.67 -13.58 -27.03
N PRO A 264 11.64 -14.43 -28.08
CA PRO A 264 12.13 -15.81 -27.99
C PRO A 264 13.61 -15.95 -27.58
N ASP A 265 14.42 -14.91 -27.81
CA ASP A 265 15.83 -14.87 -27.40
C ASP A 265 16.02 -14.62 -25.89
N LEU A 266 14.96 -14.19 -25.20
CA LEU A 266 14.97 -13.93 -23.76
C LEU A 266 14.41 -15.13 -23.01
N SER A 267 15.23 -15.67 -22.11
CA SER A 267 14.88 -16.81 -21.27
C SER A 267 15.29 -16.58 -19.82
N PHE A 268 14.53 -17.17 -18.89
CA PHE A 268 14.64 -16.94 -17.46
C PHE A 268 14.60 -18.29 -16.71
N PRO A 269 15.47 -18.56 -15.71
CA PRO A 269 15.45 -19.84 -15.03
C PRO A 269 14.09 -20.11 -14.36
N ARG A 270 13.51 -21.31 -14.58
CA ARG A 270 12.20 -21.65 -13.99
C ARG A 270 12.25 -21.86 -12.49
N LEU A 271 13.41 -22.19 -11.93
CA LEU A 271 13.62 -22.23 -10.49
C LEU A 271 14.84 -21.40 -10.14
N GLN A 272 14.65 -20.38 -9.33
CA GLN A 272 15.70 -19.50 -8.88
C GLN A 272 15.88 -19.62 -7.37
N ILE A 273 17.13 -19.70 -6.93
CA ILE A 273 17.48 -19.65 -5.51
C ILE A 273 18.15 -18.31 -5.26
N LEU A 274 17.57 -17.49 -4.39
CA LEU A 274 18.07 -16.17 -4.04
C LEU A 274 18.30 -16.13 -2.53
N THR A 275 19.49 -15.72 -2.12
CA THR A 275 19.76 -15.49 -0.71
C THR A 275 19.33 -14.10 -0.30
N ILE A 276 19.05 -13.88 0.99
CA ILE A 276 18.85 -12.53 1.52
C ILE A 276 20.06 -11.63 1.25
N ALA A 277 21.28 -12.20 1.29
CA ALA A 277 22.50 -11.49 0.92
C ALA A 277 22.50 -11.07 -0.56
N ASP A 278 22.04 -11.92 -1.47
CA ASP A 278 21.91 -11.59 -2.89
C ASP A 278 20.92 -10.43 -3.10
N LEU A 279 19.79 -10.45 -2.38
CA LEU A 279 18.77 -9.39 -2.47
C LEU A 279 19.30 -8.04 -1.95
N PHE A 280 20.04 -8.04 -0.84
CA PHE A 280 20.73 -6.83 -0.35
C PHE A 280 21.81 -6.34 -1.31
N ALA A 281 22.48 -7.25 -2.03
CA ALA A 281 23.43 -6.91 -3.09
C ALA A 281 22.77 -6.40 -4.39
N GLY A 282 21.44 -6.27 -4.40
CA GLY A 282 20.68 -5.76 -5.55
C GLY A 282 20.32 -6.82 -6.59
N LYS A 283 20.59 -8.11 -6.34
CA LYS A 283 20.10 -9.18 -7.20
C LYS A 283 18.57 -9.21 -7.12
N GLN A 284 17.93 -9.42 -8.26
CA GLN A 284 16.48 -9.46 -8.35
C GLN A 284 16.01 -10.81 -8.87
N LEU A 285 14.76 -11.16 -8.56
CA LEU A 285 14.10 -12.29 -9.20
C LEU A 285 13.94 -12.03 -10.69
N GLU A 286 14.45 -12.94 -11.51
CA GLU A 286 14.51 -12.81 -12.96
C GLU A 286 13.22 -13.32 -13.59
N TYR A 287 12.51 -12.45 -14.32
CA TYR A 287 11.32 -12.78 -15.09
C TYR A 287 11.03 -11.60 -16.05
N PRO A 288 10.14 -11.75 -17.04
CA PRO A 288 9.72 -10.64 -17.90
C PRO A 288 9.10 -9.49 -17.08
N ARG A 289 9.72 -8.30 -17.12
CA ARG A 289 9.29 -7.11 -16.37
C ARG A 289 8.77 -5.97 -17.26
N TRP A 290 8.48 -6.26 -18.53
CA TRP A 290 8.04 -5.26 -19.51
C TRP A 290 6.77 -4.55 -19.07
N VAL A 291 5.83 -5.32 -18.52
CA VAL A 291 4.64 -4.81 -17.84
C VAL A 291 4.92 -4.86 -16.34
N PRO A 292 4.67 -3.77 -15.60
CA PRO A 292 4.78 -3.78 -14.15
C PRO A 292 3.96 -4.93 -13.56
N PRO A 293 4.53 -5.73 -12.63
CA PRO A 293 3.82 -6.87 -12.05
C PRO A 293 2.54 -6.39 -11.34
N LYS A 294 1.38 -6.91 -11.77
CA LYS A 294 0.06 -6.53 -11.21
C LYS A 294 -0.28 -7.31 -9.94
N THR A 295 0.70 -7.93 -9.28
CA THR A 295 0.57 -8.64 -8.00
C THR A 295 -0.08 -7.78 -6.92
N PHE A 296 0.29 -6.50 -6.89
CA PHE A 296 -0.41 -5.48 -6.14
C PHE A 296 -1.21 -4.63 -7.12
N LYS A 297 -2.45 -4.29 -6.77
CA LYS A 297 -3.17 -3.29 -7.55
C LYS A 297 -2.45 -1.96 -7.39
N LYS A 298 -2.00 -1.41 -8.51
CA LYS A 298 -1.27 -0.15 -8.56
C LYS A 298 -2.12 0.96 -7.96
N ALA A 299 -1.57 1.72 -7.02
CA ALA A 299 -2.28 2.88 -6.50
C ALA A 299 -2.42 3.94 -7.60
N ALA A 300 -3.58 4.61 -7.63
CA ALA A 300 -3.78 5.68 -8.59
C ALA A 300 -2.84 6.85 -8.28
N ARG A 301 -2.34 7.51 -9.33
CA ARG A 301 -1.48 8.67 -9.19
C ARG A 301 -2.21 9.77 -8.42
N ARG A 302 -1.49 10.47 -7.57
CA ARG A 302 -1.90 11.63 -6.79
C ARG A 302 -0.95 12.76 -7.12
N ARG A 303 -1.43 13.98 -6.94
CA ARG A 303 -0.61 15.19 -6.88
C ARG A 303 -0.84 15.82 -5.52
N LYS A 304 0.16 16.52 -5.00
CA LYS A 304 -0.04 17.35 -3.82
C LYS A 304 -1.05 18.45 -4.18
N GLY A 305 -2.08 18.61 -3.34
CA GLY A 305 -3.12 19.60 -3.56
C GLY A 305 -2.60 21.04 -3.41
N PRO A 306 -3.44 22.05 -3.68
CA PRO A 306 -3.14 23.43 -3.31
C PRO A 306 -2.85 23.54 -1.80
N THR A 307 -1.98 24.49 -1.44
CA THR A 307 -1.65 24.82 -0.05
C THR A 307 -2.89 25.19 0.75
N ASP A 308 -2.85 25.14 2.08
CA ASP A 308 -3.94 25.59 2.93
C ASP A 308 -4.23 27.09 2.65
N GLN A 309 -3.20 27.88 2.34
CA GLN A 309 -3.34 29.28 1.94
C GLN A 309 -3.99 29.46 0.56
N GLU A 310 -3.57 28.69 -0.45
CA GLU A 310 -4.20 28.72 -1.78
C GLU A 310 -5.66 28.27 -1.70
N ARG A 311 -5.95 27.23 -0.91
CA ARG A 311 -7.33 26.81 -0.64
C ARG A 311 -8.11 27.94 0.00
N GLN A 312 -7.60 28.59 1.04
CA GLN A 312 -8.32 29.71 1.67
C GLN A 312 -8.47 30.93 0.74
N GLY A 313 -7.49 31.19 -0.14
CA GLY A 313 -7.53 32.28 -1.11
C GLY A 313 -8.48 32.05 -2.28
N GLU A 314 -8.66 30.80 -2.74
CA GLU A 314 -9.68 30.43 -3.73
C GLU A 314 -11.11 30.47 -3.16
N LEU A 315 -11.21 30.43 -1.83
CA LEU A 315 -12.47 30.40 -1.09
C LEU A 315 -12.97 31.80 -0.65
N LEU A 316 -12.17 32.86 -0.89
CA LEU A 316 -12.47 34.27 -0.55
C LEU A 316 -12.64 35.13 -1.80
#